data_AF-A0A7X0P5K3-F1
#
_entry.id   AF-A0A7X0P5K3-F1
#
_cell.length_a   1.000
_cell.length_b   1.000
_cell.length_c   1.000
_cell.angle_alpha   90.00
_cell.angle_beta   90.00
_cell.angle_gamma   90.00
#
_symmetry.space_group_name_H-M   'P 1'
#
loop_
_entity.id
_entity.type
_entity.pdbx_description
1 polymer ?
#
loop_
_entity_poly.entity_id
_entity_poly.type
_entity_poly.pdbx_seq_one_letter_code
_entity_poly.pdbx_strand_id
1 'polypeptide(L)'
;MAPEEISWLRRGACRSSDPDLFFPLAPTPLQEARAKAVCATCQVVKECRSYALRAGESEGIWGGLTPEERRRTRFPEGWRRPAAS
;
A
#
# COMPACT_ATOMS: atom_id res chain seq x y z
N MET A 1 17.90 -0.60 5.82
CA MET A 1 17.21 -1.27 4.70
C MET A 1 18.20 -1.31 3.55
N ALA A 2 18.63 -2.50 3.10
CA ALA A 2 19.62 -2.59 2.03
C ALA A 2 18.96 -2.22 0.68
N PRO A 3 19.65 -1.50 -0.23
CA PRO A 3 19.08 -1.05 -1.51
C PRO A 3 18.58 -2.19 -2.42
N GLU A 4 19.04 -3.41 -2.20
CA GLU A 4 18.61 -4.61 -2.92
C GLU A 4 17.19 -5.09 -2.53
N GLU A 5 16.75 -4.86 -1.29
CA GLU A 5 15.46 -5.35 -0.77
C GLU A 5 14.25 -4.64 -1.38
N ILE A 6 14.46 -3.47 -2.00
CA ILE A 6 13.41 -2.65 -2.62
C ILE A 6 13.58 -2.52 -4.14
N SER A 7 14.48 -3.28 -4.74
CA SER A 7 14.73 -3.28 -6.19
C SER A 7 13.47 -3.52 -7.03
N TRP A 8 12.52 -4.30 -6.51
CA TRP A 8 11.22 -4.55 -7.13
C TRP A 8 10.37 -3.29 -7.31
N LEU A 9 10.54 -2.24 -6.50
CA LEU A 9 9.84 -0.95 -6.68
C LEU A 9 10.10 -0.35 -8.07
N ARG A 10 11.30 -0.57 -8.62
CA ARG A 10 11.67 -0.08 -9.97
C ARG A 10 10.81 -0.68 -11.07
N ARG A 11 10.15 -1.82 -10.82
CA ARG A 11 9.27 -2.51 -11.76
C ARG A 11 7.77 -2.24 -11.50
N GLY A 12 7.44 -1.29 -10.62
CA GLY A 12 6.06 -0.93 -10.32
C GLY A 12 5.39 -0.16 -11.46
N ALA A 13 4.17 -0.57 -11.84
CA ALA A 13 3.37 0.11 -12.85
C ALA A 13 3.01 1.56 -12.47
N CYS A 14 2.94 1.86 -11.17
CA CYS A 14 2.69 3.21 -10.65
C CYS A 14 3.74 4.24 -11.08
N ARG A 15 4.94 3.82 -11.49
CA ARG A 15 6.02 4.72 -11.93
C ARG A 15 5.70 5.49 -13.20
N SER A 16 4.76 4.98 -14.00
CA SER A 16 4.28 5.64 -15.23
C SER A 16 3.03 6.48 -14.98
N SER A 17 2.63 6.66 -13.72
CA SER A 17 1.46 7.40 -13.29
C SER A 17 1.87 8.57 -12.39
N ASP A 18 0.94 9.50 -12.17
CA ASP A 18 1.13 10.63 -11.26
C ASP A 18 1.28 10.12 -9.80
N PRO A 19 2.33 10.52 -9.05
CA PRO A 19 2.48 10.20 -7.63
C PRO A 19 1.29 10.62 -6.76
N ASP A 20 0.64 11.76 -7.07
CA ASP A 20 -0.53 12.25 -6.33
C ASP A 20 -1.73 11.30 -6.42
N LEU A 21 -1.75 10.40 -7.42
CA LEU A 21 -2.76 9.35 -7.51
C LEU A 21 -2.61 8.32 -6.36
N PHE A 22 -1.39 8.05 -5.92
CA PHE A 22 -1.10 7.04 -4.89
C PHE A 22 -0.91 7.65 -3.51
N PHE A 23 -0.51 8.92 -3.42
CA PHE A 23 -0.28 9.64 -2.17
C PHE A 23 -1.05 10.97 -2.09
N PRO A 24 -2.38 10.97 -2.27
CA PRO A 24 -3.17 12.20 -2.19
C PRO A 24 -3.31 12.66 -0.73
N LEU A 25 -3.33 13.98 -0.52
CA LEU A 25 -3.65 14.57 0.80
C LEU A 25 -5.09 14.28 1.25
N ALA A 26 -6.02 14.25 0.29
CA ALA A 26 -7.43 13.94 0.51
C ALA A 26 -7.96 13.06 -0.64
N PRO A 27 -7.85 11.73 -0.55
CA PRO A 27 -8.30 10.83 -1.62
C PRO A 27 -9.82 10.90 -1.81
N THR A 28 -10.25 11.06 -3.06
CA THR A 28 -11.64 10.76 -3.44
C THR A 28 -11.80 9.27 -3.75
N PRO A 29 -13.01 8.68 -3.60
CA PRO A 29 -13.26 7.28 -3.96
C PRO A 29 -12.89 6.96 -5.41
N LEU A 30 -13.03 7.94 -6.32
CA LEU A 30 -12.62 7.80 -7.72
C LEU A 30 -11.11 7.71 -7.88
N GLN A 31 -10.34 8.53 -7.16
CA GLN A 31 -8.87 8.46 -7.16
C GLN A 31 -8.40 7.13 -6.59
N GLU A 32 -9.00 6.66 -5.49
CA GLU A 32 -8.67 5.35 -4.91
C GLU A 32 -8.95 4.22 -5.90
N ALA A 33 -10.11 4.21 -6.55
CA ALA A 33 -10.45 3.21 -7.55
C ALA A 33 -9.47 3.21 -8.73
N ARG A 34 -9.06 4.40 -9.20
CA ARG A 34 -8.05 4.53 -10.27
C ARG A 34 -6.68 4.00 -9.85
N ALA A 35 -6.20 4.37 -8.66
CA ALA A 35 -4.93 3.86 -8.14
C ALA A 35 -4.95 2.33 -7.96
N LYS A 36 -6.08 1.79 -7.47
CA LYS A 36 -6.31 0.34 -7.34
C LYS A 36 -6.32 -0.36 -8.69
N ALA A 37 -6.90 0.25 -9.73
CA ALA A 37 -6.88 -0.29 -11.08
C ALA A 37 -5.44 -0.39 -11.65
N VAL A 38 -4.59 0.60 -11.42
CA VAL A 38 -3.16 0.53 -11.78
C VAL A 38 -2.46 -0.58 -10.98
N CYS A 39 -2.79 -0.73 -9.70
CA CYS A 39 -2.22 -1.80 -8.88
C CYS A 39 -2.65 -3.20 -9.36
N ALA A 40 -3.85 -3.36 -9.90
CA ALA A 40 -4.38 -4.64 -10.37
C ALA A 40 -3.60 -5.22 -11.57
N THR A 41 -2.97 -4.36 -12.38
CA THR A 41 -2.14 -4.77 -13.52
C THR A 41 -0.65 -4.82 -13.21
N CYS A 42 -0.25 -4.45 -11.98
CA CYS A 42 1.15 -4.31 -11.58
C CYS A 42 1.78 -5.66 -11.24
N GLN A 43 2.87 -6.02 -11.92
CA GLN A 43 3.55 -7.30 -11.72
C GLN A 43 4.16 -7.49 -10.31
N VAL A 44 4.48 -6.39 -9.61
CA VAL A 44 5.07 -6.41 -8.26
C VAL A 44 4.04 -6.10 -7.16
N VAL A 45 2.74 -6.23 -7.46
CA VAL A 45 1.66 -5.89 -6.52
C VAL A 45 1.75 -6.68 -5.22
N LYS A 46 2.19 -7.95 -5.28
CA LYS A 46 2.31 -8.83 -4.11
C LYS A 46 3.44 -8.36 -3.21
N GLU A 47 4.63 -8.13 -3.77
CA GLU A 47 5.80 -7.62 -3.06
C GLU A 47 5.53 -6.25 -2.43
N CYS A 48 4.88 -5.35 -3.19
CA CYS A 48 4.46 -4.03 -2.72
C CYS A 48 3.50 -4.11 -1.54
N ARG A 49 2.47 -4.96 -1.63
CA ARG A 49 1.50 -5.18 -0.55
C ARG A 49 2.19 -5.75 0.69
N SER A 50 3.00 -6.78 0.52
CA SER A 50 3.69 -7.43 1.62
C SER A 50 4.67 -6.48 2.32
N TYR A 51 5.40 -5.66 1.55
CA TYR A 51 6.24 -4.60 2.11
C TYR A 51 5.42 -3.64 2.97
N ALA A 52 4.36 -3.03 2.42
CA ALA A 52 3.58 -2.02 3.13
C ALA A 52 2.87 -2.57 4.39
N LEU A 53 2.47 -3.84 4.37
CA LEU A 53 1.93 -4.50 5.55
C LEU A 53 2.99 -4.70 6.64
N ARG A 54 4.20 -5.17 6.28
CA ARG A 54 5.29 -5.40 7.25
C ARG A 54 5.88 -4.09 7.79
N ALA A 55 6.12 -3.12 6.91
CA ALA A 55 6.69 -1.81 7.26
C ALA A 55 5.71 -0.95 8.05
N GLY A 56 4.41 -1.27 8.03
CA GLY A 56 3.40 -0.52 8.75
C GLY A 56 3.03 0.81 8.08
N GLU A 57 3.31 0.96 6.78
CA GLU A 57 3.07 2.19 6.01
C GLU A 57 1.67 2.76 6.28
N SER A 58 1.64 3.99 6.78
CA SER A 58 0.41 4.64 7.25
C SER A 58 -0.30 5.42 6.16
N GLU A 59 0.41 5.87 5.12
CA GLU A 59 -0.15 6.75 4.08
C GLU A 59 -0.20 6.08 2.71
N GLY A 60 -1.01 6.66 1.83
CA GLY A 60 -1.08 6.30 0.41
C GLY A 60 -1.59 4.88 0.11
N ILE A 61 -1.64 4.56 -1.17
CA ILE A 61 -2.12 3.30 -1.72
C ILE A 61 -0.93 2.43 -2.10
N TRP A 62 -0.81 1.29 -1.43
CA TRP A 62 0.27 0.33 -1.62
C TRP A 62 -0.28 -1.04 -1.96
N GLY A 63 0.20 -1.64 -3.06
CA GLY A 63 -0.21 -2.98 -3.47
C GLY A 63 -1.73 -3.13 -3.63
N GLY A 64 -2.40 -2.06 -4.04
CA GLY A 64 -3.86 -1.97 -4.19
C GLY A 64 -4.65 -1.85 -2.89
N LEU A 65 -4.02 -1.49 -1.77
CA LEU A 65 -4.69 -1.30 -0.47
C LEU A 65 -4.54 0.14 0.01
N THR A 66 -5.63 0.72 0.52
CA THR A 66 -5.61 1.99 1.27
C THR A 66 -4.98 1.82 2.65
N PRO A 67 -4.63 2.91 3.36
CA PRO A 67 -4.21 2.86 4.76
C PRO A 67 -5.16 2.08 5.67
N GLU A 68 -6.45 2.29 5.49
CA GLU A 68 -7.48 1.64 6.30
C GLU A 68 -7.56 0.15 6.01
N GLU A 69 -7.53 -0.26 4.74
CA GLU A 69 -7.54 -1.66 4.35
C GLU A 69 -6.30 -2.40 4.87
N ARG A 70 -5.12 -1.75 4.84
CA ARG A 70 -3.90 -2.29 5.46
C ARG A 70 -4.06 -2.43 6.97
N ARG A 71 -4.66 -1.44 7.63
CA ARG A 71 -4.91 -1.49 9.08
C ARG A 71 -5.83 -2.66 9.43
N ARG A 72 -6.94 -2.85 8.71
CA ARG A 72 -7.87 -3.98 8.89
C ARG A 72 -7.19 -5.33 8.61
N THR A 73 -6.26 -5.37 7.66
CA THR A 73 -5.47 -6.58 7.37
C THR A 73 -4.51 -6.94 8.52
N ARG A 74 -3.87 -5.94 9.14
CA ARG A 74 -2.96 -6.16 10.29
C ARG A 74 -3.71 -6.44 11.59
N PHE A 75 -4.88 -5.84 11.75
CA PHE A 75 -5.72 -5.92 12.93
C PHE A 75 -7.14 -6.29 12.51
N PRO A 76 -7.39 -7.59 12.23
CA PRO A 76 -8.72 -8.05 11.86
C PRO A 76 -9.71 -7.88 13.01
N GLU A 77 -10.99 -8.01 12.70
CA GLU A 77 -12.05 -7.89 13.71
C GLU A 77 -11.83 -8.88 14.87
N GLY A 78 -12.00 -8.40 16.10
CA GLY A 78 -11.73 -9.18 17.32
C GLY A 78 -10.27 -9.19 17.76
N TRP A 79 -9.35 -8.56 17.01
CA TRP A 79 -7.98 -8.35 17.49
C TRP A 79 -7.99 -7.47 18.75
N ARG A 80 -7.37 -7.94 19.84
CA ARG A 80 -7.19 -7.17 21.08
C ARG A 80 -5.74 -6.69 21.20
N ARG A 81 -5.55 -5.42 21.56
CA ARG A 81 -4.22 -4.89 21.92
C ARG A 81 -3.71 -5.64 23.15
N PRO A 82 -2.53 -6.29 23.10
CA PRO A 82 -1.86 -6.61 24.34
C PRO A 82 -1.59 -5.28 25.07
N ALA A 83 -1.85 -5.26 26.38
CA ALA A 83 -1.46 -4.13 27.22
C ALA A 83 0.06 -3.95 27.10
N ALA A 84 0.50 -2.74 26.77
CA ALA A 84 1.92 -2.41 26.78
C ALA A 84 2.45 -2.63 28.21
N SER A 85 3.50 -3.44 28.34
CA SER A 85 4.23 -3.64 29.60
C SER A 85 5.17 -2.46 29.86
#